data_AF-X1A6A5-F1
#
_entry.id   AF-X1A6A5-F1
#
_cell.length_a   1.000
_cell.length_b   1.000
_cell.length_c   1.000
_cell.angle_alpha   90.00
_cell.angle_beta   90.00
_cell.angle_gamma   90.00
#
_symmetry.space_group_name_H-M   'P 1'
#
loop_
_entity.id
_entity.type
_entity.pdbx_description
1 polymer ?
#
loop_
_entity_poly.entity_id
_entity_poly.type
_entity_poly.pdbx_seq_one_letter_code
_entity_poly.pdbx_strand_id
1 'polypeptide(L)'
;ITESDDWDNLEWLEREAFGELTKEKEKKDYEKRIKRSAKVRIAEYKGLTLVEPVKENKYYSEQGVYSLFLILKVLKPDLFPFEIVDYDTHFGIDVIAREHSNLSLDRSQLNYIEFKGKLTSPLNHSFNYLKSIICWDTDILDGGTITDVSEKERTMKITSSSDLNNSDKYTKYFLDDPASPKKIEVFVLKDYLKEKIGIEFRPRTATTSSNSG
;
A
#
# COMPACT_ATOMS: atom_id res chain seq x y z
N ILE A 1 -3.81 57.56 -11.56
CA ILE A 1 -3.41 56.35 -12.30
C ILE A 1 -2.23 55.81 -11.51
N THR A 2 -2.53 55.09 -10.43
CA THR A 2 -1.64 55.00 -9.28
C THR A 2 -1.89 53.68 -8.57
N GLU A 3 -0.86 52.84 -8.57
CA GLU A 3 -0.68 51.59 -7.81
C GLU A 3 -1.64 50.43 -8.12
N SER A 4 -2.97 50.63 -8.13
CA SER A 4 -3.94 49.52 -8.30
C SER A 4 -3.78 48.78 -9.64
N ASP A 5 -3.62 49.52 -10.74
CA ASP A 5 -3.47 48.93 -12.08
C ASP A 5 -2.12 48.20 -12.25
N ASP A 6 -1.09 48.57 -11.49
CA ASP A 6 0.22 47.91 -11.52
C ASP A 6 0.22 46.61 -10.72
N TRP A 7 -0.50 46.57 -9.58
CA TRP A 7 -0.70 45.36 -8.78
C TRP A 7 -1.53 44.30 -9.53
N ASP A 8 -2.61 44.71 -10.19
CA ASP A 8 -3.46 43.79 -10.97
C ASP A 8 -2.70 43.18 -12.17
N ASN A 9 -1.83 43.96 -12.81
CA ASN A 9 -0.96 43.47 -13.88
C ASN A 9 0.13 42.52 -13.36
N LEU A 10 0.68 42.79 -12.18
CA LEU A 10 1.68 41.93 -11.55
C LEU A 10 1.08 40.55 -11.19
N GLU A 11 -0.10 40.54 -10.58
CA GLU A 11 -0.80 39.31 -10.19
C GLU A 11 -1.22 38.47 -11.42
N TRP A 12 -1.62 39.13 -12.51
CA TRP A 12 -1.93 38.46 -13.77
C TRP A 12 -0.69 37.78 -14.39
N LEU A 13 0.44 38.49 -14.43
CA LEU A 13 1.72 37.96 -14.91
C LEU A 13 2.22 36.80 -14.04
N GLU A 14 2.08 36.89 -12.72
CA GLU A 14 2.44 35.81 -11.79
C GLU A 14 1.56 34.57 -12.00
N ARG A 15 0.25 34.74 -12.21
CA ARG A 15 -0.67 33.64 -12.51
C ARG A 15 -0.38 32.99 -13.86
N GLU A 16 -0.04 33.77 -14.88
CA GLU A 16 0.30 33.25 -16.20
C GLU A 16 1.65 32.50 -16.17
N ALA A 17 2.67 33.07 -15.53
CA ALA A 17 3.96 32.41 -15.31
C ALA A 17 3.81 31.12 -14.49
N PHE A 18 3.00 31.15 -13.42
CA PHE A 18 2.65 29.95 -12.64
C PHE A 18 1.92 28.91 -13.50
N GLY A 19 1.01 29.33 -14.37
CA GLY A 19 0.29 28.48 -15.32
C GLY A 19 1.23 27.78 -16.30
N GLU A 20 2.17 28.51 -16.91
CA GLU A 20 3.14 27.95 -17.85
C GLU A 20 4.14 27.00 -17.16
N LEU A 21 4.66 27.38 -15.98
CA LEU A 21 5.50 26.49 -15.17
C LEU A 21 4.78 25.20 -14.79
N THR A 22 3.48 25.29 -14.49
CA THR A 22 2.62 24.14 -14.19
C THR A 22 2.46 23.24 -15.41
N LYS A 23 2.13 23.80 -16.58
CA LYS A 23 1.98 23.03 -17.84
C LYS A 23 3.28 22.30 -18.22
N GLU A 24 4.42 22.97 -18.10
CA GLU A 24 5.71 22.33 -18.38
C GLU A 24 6.01 21.18 -17.42
N LYS A 25 5.72 21.38 -16.12
CA LYS A 25 5.92 20.36 -15.09
C LYS A 25 5.00 19.16 -15.34
N GLU A 26 3.73 19.41 -15.64
CA GLU A 26 2.74 18.37 -15.98
C GLU A 26 3.16 17.59 -17.21
N LYS A 27 3.61 18.26 -18.27
CA LYS A 27 4.11 17.59 -19.49
C LYS A 27 5.31 16.69 -19.18
N LYS A 28 6.30 17.21 -18.44
CA LYS A 28 7.48 16.44 -18.02
C LYS A 28 7.08 15.22 -17.19
N ASP A 29 6.14 15.37 -16.27
CA ASP A 29 5.68 14.27 -15.41
C ASP A 29 4.82 13.26 -16.17
N TYR A 30 3.99 13.70 -17.10
CA TYR A 30 3.23 12.83 -18.01
C TYR A 30 4.18 11.97 -18.86
N GLU A 31 5.17 12.58 -19.53
CA GLU A 31 6.14 11.85 -20.36
C GLU A 31 6.96 10.84 -19.54
N LYS A 32 7.37 11.20 -18.32
CA LYS A 32 8.02 10.26 -17.39
C LYS A 32 7.10 9.09 -17.06
N ARG A 33 5.82 9.34 -16.77
CA ARG A 33 4.82 8.30 -16.44
C ARG A 33 4.58 7.35 -17.61
N ILE A 34 4.52 7.84 -18.84
CA ILE A 34 4.43 7.01 -20.06
C ILE A 34 5.67 6.13 -20.23
N LYS A 35 6.88 6.68 -20.11
CA LYS A 35 8.12 5.89 -20.20
C LYS A 35 8.20 4.83 -19.10
N ARG A 36 7.68 5.14 -17.91
CA ARG A 36 7.64 4.24 -16.76
C ARG A 36 6.63 3.11 -16.96
N SER A 37 5.43 3.40 -17.46
CA SER A 37 4.35 2.42 -17.62
C SER A 37 4.75 1.22 -18.51
N ALA A 38 5.58 1.47 -19.52
CA ALA A 38 6.14 0.43 -20.39
C ALA A 38 7.01 -0.61 -19.65
N LYS A 39 7.59 -0.22 -18.50
CA LYS A 39 8.49 -1.05 -17.68
C LYS A 39 7.82 -1.67 -16.47
N VAL A 40 6.57 -1.30 -16.18
CA VAL A 40 5.85 -1.79 -14.99
C VAL A 40 5.59 -3.29 -15.14
N ARG A 41 5.78 -4.05 -14.05
CA ARG A 41 5.47 -5.47 -14.03
C ARG A 41 3.95 -5.68 -13.87
N ILE A 42 3.46 -6.76 -14.43
CA ILE A 42 2.04 -7.13 -14.42
C ILE A 42 1.87 -8.58 -14.00
N ALA A 43 0.70 -8.93 -13.48
CA ALA A 43 0.28 -10.30 -13.28
C ALA A 43 -1.12 -10.51 -13.86
N GLU A 44 -1.40 -11.70 -14.38
CA GLU A 44 -2.74 -12.06 -14.82
C GLU A 44 -3.42 -12.85 -13.70
N TYR A 45 -4.60 -12.42 -13.28
CA TYR A 45 -5.38 -13.10 -12.25
C TYR A 45 -6.86 -13.02 -12.55
N LYS A 46 -7.53 -14.17 -12.67
CA LYS A 46 -8.96 -14.28 -13.00
C LYS A 46 -9.37 -13.45 -14.24
N GLY A 47 -8.52 -13.42 -15.26
CA GLY A 47 -8.77 -12.68 -16.50
C GLY A 47 -8.57 -11.16 -16.42
N LEU A 48 -8.02 -10.66 -15.30
CA LEU A 48 -7.64 -9.26 -15.16
C LEU A 48 -6.12 -9.10 -15.09
N THR A 49 -5.62 -8.08 -15.77
CA THR A 49 -4.24 -7.62 -15.63
C THR A 49 -4.09 -6.77 -14.37
N LEU A 50 -3.42 -7.31 -13.37
CA LEU A 50 -2.98 -6.58 -12.19
C LEU A 50 -1.67 -5.85 -12.50
N VAL A 51 -1.55 -4.62 -12.00
CA VAL A 51 -0.36 -3.77 -12.20
C VAL A 51 0.41 -3.68 -10.89
N GLU A 52 1.71 -3.96 -10.92
CA GLU A 52 2.56 -3.87 -9.74
C GLU A 52 2.58 -2.42 -9.21
N PRO A 53 2.52 -2.21 -7.87
CA PRO A 53 2.75 -0.89 -7.29
C PRO A 53 4.04 -0.28 -7.84
N VAL A 54 3.96 0.96 -8.30
CA VAL A 54 5.07 1.56 -9.02
C VAL A 54 6.20 1.89 -8.05
N LYS A 55 7.41 1.48 -8.39
CA LYS A 55 8.61 1.91 -7.67
C LYS A 55 9.01 3.32 -8.09
N GLU A 56 9.01 4.25 -7.14
CA GLU A 56 9.51 5.60 -7.28
C GLU A 56 10.68 5.81 -6.30
N ASN A 57 11.89 6.00 -6.84
CA ASN A 57 13.14 5.99 -6.08
C ASN A 57 13.29 4.70 -5.26
N LYS A 58 13.42 4.81 -3.93
CA LYS A 58 13.60 3.69 -3.00
C LYS A 58 12.26 3.01 -2.61
N TYR A 59 11.14 3.69 -2.80
CA TYR A 59 9.84 3.28 -2.25
C TYR A 59 8.86 2.86 -3.35
N TYR A 60 7.91 2.00 -3.01
CA TYR A 60 6.78 1.72 -3.87
C TYR A 60 5.66 2.73 -3.57
N SER A 61 4.76 2.96 -4.53
CA SER A 61 3.62 3.86 -4.33
C SER A 61 2.60 3.25 -3.36
N GLU A 62 2.35 3.89 -2.21
CA GLU A 62 1.32 3.49 -1.24
C GLU A 62 -0.07 3.39 -1.90
N GLN A 63 -0.42 4.38 -2.74
CA GLN A 63 -1.67 4.37 -3.50
C GLN A 63 -1.79 3.17 -4.44
N GLY A 64 -0.67 2.68 -5.00
CA GLY A 64 -0.64 1.47 -5.82
C GLY A 64 -0.90 0.21 -4.99
N VAL A 65 -0.37 0.13 -3.77
CA VAL A 65 -0.63 -0.96 -2.82
C VAL A 65 -2.10 -0.98 -2.44
N TYR A 66 -2.65 0.19 -2.09
CA TYR A 66 -4.06 0.35 -1.77
C TYR A 66 -4.98 -0.06 -2.93
N SER A 67 -4.69 0.41 -4.14
CA SER A 67 -5.47 0.06 -5.35
C SER A 67 -5.43 -1.44 -5.64
N LEU A 68 -4.25 -2.06 -5.53
CA LEU A 68 -4.09 -3.51 -5.70
C LEU A 68 -4.89 -4.28 -4.64
N PHE A 69 -4.83 -3.84 -3.38
CA PHE A 69 -5.62 -4.44 -2.30
C PHE A 69 -7.12 -4.40 -2.57
N LEU A 70 -7.67 -3.27 -3.03
CA LEU A 70 -9.10 -3.15 -3.34
C LEU A 70 -9.52 -4.14 -4.44
N ILE A 71 -8.73 -4.23 -5.52
CA ILE A 71 -9.00 -5.18 -6.61
C ILE A 71 -8.97 -6.62 -6.08
N LEU A 72 -7.97 -6.97 -5.26
CA LEU A 72 -7.86 -8.28 -4.65
C LEU A 72 -9.04 -8.59 -3.72
N LYS A 73 -9.51 -7.61 -2.95
CA LYS A 73 -10.69 -7.74 -2.10
C LYS A 73 -11.96 -8.02 -2.91
N VAL A 74 -12.14 -7.38 -4.06
CA VAL A 74 -13.26 -7.69 -4.96
C VAL A 74 -13.12 -9.09 -5.55
N LEU A 75 -11.93 -9.47 -6.00
CA LEU A 75 -11.69 -10.76 -6.65
C LEU A 75 -11.71 -11.95 -5.68
N LYS A 76 -11.34 -11.72 -4.41
CA LYS A 76 -11.29 -12.73 -3.35
C LYS A 76 -11.56 -12.06 -1.98
N PRO A 77 -12.84 -11.90 -1.59
CA PRO A 77 -13.24 -11.20 -0.36
C PRO A 77 -12.58 -11.73 0.93
N ASP A 78 -12.43 -13.05 1.01
CA ASP A 78 -11.85 -13.76 2.16
C ASP A 78 -10.32 -13.86 2.11
N LEU A 79 -9.66 -13.18 1.15
CA LEU A 79 -8.20 -13.22 1.06
C LEU A 79 -7.54 -12.66 2.32
N PHE A 80 -8.14 -11.65 2.95
CA PHE A 80 -7.65 -11.07 4.20
C PHE A 80 -8.65 -11.31 5.34
N PRO A 81 -8.19 -11.51 6.59
CA PRO A 81 -9.03 -11.93 7.72
C PRO A 81 -9.87 -10.79 8.34
N PHE A 82 -10.16 -9.75 7.57
CA PHE A 82 -10.91 -8.58 8.01
C PHE A 82 -11.72 -8.01 6.84
N GLU A 83 -12.73 -7.21 7.15
CA GLU A 83 -13.53 -6.43 6.20
C GLU A 83 -13.36 -4.94 6.45
N ILE A 84 -13.36 -4.16 5.37
CA ILE A 84 -13.23 -2.70 5.46
C ILE A 84 -14.59 -2.08 5.76
N VAL A 85 -14.60 -1.17 6.72
CA VAL A 85 -15.78 -0.41 7.17
C VAL A 85 -15.76 1.00 6.56
N ASP A 86 -14.59 1.63 6.52
CA ASP A 86 -14.41 2.98 6.01
C ASP A 86 -13.07 3.11 5.25
N TYR A 87 -13.11 3.87 4.17
CA TYR A 87 -12.00 4.17 3.28
C TYR A 87 -11.46 5.59 3.46
N ASP A 88 -11.83 6.30 4.53
CA ASP A 88 -11.32 7.65 4.82
C ASP A 88 -9.79 7.65 5.01
N THR A 89 -9.10 8.24 4.03
CA THR A 89 -7.63 8.40 4.01
C THR A 89 -7.17 9.86 4.21
N HIS A 90 -7.97 10.75 4.80
CA HIS A 90 -7.62 12.17 4.93
C HIS A 90 -6.32 12.41 5.73
N PHE A 91 -5.95 11.51 6.64
CA PHE A 91 -4.73 11.58 7.46
C PHE A 91 -3.76 10.42 7.20
N GLY A 92 -3.53 10.08 5.93
CA GLY A 92 -2.71 8.93 5.52
C GLY A 92 -3.58 7.82 4.94
N ILE A 93 -2.99 6.89 4.20
CA ILE A 93 -3.72 5.77 3.60
C ILE A 93 -3.88 4.69 4.66
N ASP A 94 -4.78 4.97 5.59
CA ASP A 94 -5.27 4.04 6.59
C ASP A 94 -6.76 3.83 6.34
N VAL A 95 -7.22 2.61 6.56
CA VAL A 95 -8.65 2.28 6.52
C VAL A 95 -9.10 1.76 7.87
N ILE A 96 -10.38 1.92 8.17
CA ILE A 96 -10.98 1.28 9.34
C ILE A 96 -11.52 -0.09 8.92
N ALA A 97 -11.13 -1.13 9.65
CA ALA A 97 -11.56 -2.49 9.41
C ALA A 97 -12.04 -3.16 10.70
N ARG A 98 -12.81 -4.24 10.51
CA ARG A 98 -13.16 -5.19 11.58
C ARG A 98 -12.83 -6.62 11.15
N GLU A 99 -12.60 -7.48 12.12
CA GLU A 99 -12.47 -8.91 11.84
C GLU A 99 -13.80 -9.47 11.32
N HIS A 100 -13.70 -10.50 10.48
CA HIS A 100 -14.89 -11.23 10.03
C HIS A 100 -15.63 -11.80 11.25
N SER A 101 -16.81 -11.26 11.51
CA SER A 101 -17.63 -11.68 12.64
C SER A 101 -19.11 -11.50 12.35
N ASN A 102 -19.94 -12.31 12.99
CA ASN A 102 -21.40 -12.18 12.94
C ASN A 102 -21.92 -11.05 13.84
N LEU A 103 -21.03 -10.26 14.43
CA LEU A 103 -21.40 -9.16 15.31
C LEU A 103 -21.87 -7.96 14.49
N SER A 104 -22.82 -7.21 15.05
CA SER A 104 -23.20 -5.92 14.51
C SER A 104 -22.04 -4.91 14.65
N LEU A 105 -22.04 -3.87 13.82
CA LEU A 105 -20.92 -2.92 13.76
C LEU A 105 -20.66 -2.22 15.11
N ASP A 106 -21.72 -1.86 15.83
CA ASP A 106 -21.69 -1.25 17.16
C ASP A 106 -21.02 -2.15 18.24
N ARG A 107 -20.93 -3.45 17.98
CA ARG A 107 -20.32 -4.45 18.88
C ARG A 107 -18.97 -4.95 18.37
N SER A 108 -18.55 -4.49 17.19
CA SER A 108 -17.30 -4.92 16.56
C SER A 108 -16.16 -4.01 17.00
N GLN A 109 -15.01 -4.59 17.30
CA GLN A 109 -13.80 -3.79 17.53
C GLN A 109 -13.29 -3.26 16.18
N LEU A 110 -13.30 -1.95 16.02
CA LEU A 110 -12.76 -1.26 14.85
C LEU A 110 -11.26 -0.99 15.04
N ASN A 111 -10.47 -1.25 14.01
CA ASN A 111 -9.03 -1.04 14.04
C ASN A 111 -8.54 -0.45 12.72
N TYR A 112 -7.40 0.21 12.76
CA TYR A 112 -6.73 0.68 11.56
C TYR A 112 -5.98 -0.45 10.84
N ILE A 113 -6.01 -0.36 9.50
CA ILE A 113 -5.13 -1.09 8.61
C ILE A 113 -4.32 -0.06 7.82
N GLU A 114 -3.01 -0.08 8.02
CA GLU A 114 -2.06 0.84 7.40
C GLU A 114 -1.62 0.32 6.02
N PHE A 115 -1.50 1.21 5.02
CA PHE A 115 -0.92 0.87 3.74
C PHE A 115 0.46 1.51 3.53
N LYS A 116 1.48 0.67 3.28
CA LYS A 116 2.83 1.12 2.94
C LYS A 116 3.27 0.62 1.58
N GLY A 117 3.98 1.47 0.83
CA GLY A 117 4.70 1.02 -0.36
C GLY A 117 5.80 0.06 0.04
N LYS A 118 6.70 0.53 0.90
CA LYS A 118 7.69 -0.30 1.55
C LYS A 118 7.62 -0.08 3.05
N LEU A 119 7.54 -1.14 3.83
CA LEU A 119 7.56 -1.01 5.28
C LEU A 119 8.99 -0.67 5.74
N THR A 120 9.13 0.48 6.38
CA THR A 120 10.36 1.01 6.99
C THR A 120 10.07 1.53 8.39
N SER A 121 11.13 1.81 9.16
CA SER A 121 11.06 2.49 10.46
C SER A 121 11.62 3.91 10.34
N PRO A 122 11.05 4.93 11.01
CA PRO A 122 9.87 4.87 11.87
C PRO A 122 8.55 4.81 11.08
N LEU A 123 7.48 4.37 11.74
CA LEU A 123 6.10 4.48 11.25
C LEU A 123 5.50 5.83 11.63
N ASN A 124 4.68 6.38 10.73
CA ASN A 124 3.98 7.66 10.91
C ASN A 124 2.62 7.52 11.60
N HIS A 125 2.27 6.34 12.10
CA HIS A 125 1.03 6.06 12.84
C HIS A 125 1.33 5.31 14.13
N SER A 126 0.50 5.51 15.16
CA SER A 126 0.66 4.86 16.46
C SER A 126 0.17 3.41 16.45
N PHE A 127 0.84 2.55 17.21
CA PHE A 127 0.45 1.14 17.38
C PHE A 127 -0.87 0.93 18.15
N ASN A 128 -1.39 1.95 18.83
CA ASN A 128 -2.52 1.81 19.75
C ASN A 128 -3.76 1.20 19.10
N TYR A 129 -4.13 1.66 17.89
CA TYR A 129 -5.31 1.19 17.15
C TYR A 129 -4.96 0.43 15.86
N LEU A 130 -3.67 0.27 15.56
CA LEU A 130 -3.20 -0.47 14.39
C LEU A 130 -3.35 -1.98 14.60
N LYS A 131 -4.04 -2.66 13.69
CA LYS A 131 -4.23 -4.13 13.74
C LYS A 131 -3.38 -4.85 12.71
N SER A 132 -3.26 -4.26 11.52
CA SER A 132 -2.42 -4.82 10.47
C SER A 132 -1.78 -3.73 9.63
N ILE A 133 -0.70 -4.09 8.96
CA ILE A 133 -0.04 -3.28 7.94
C ILE A 133 -0.07 -4.08 6.65
N ILE A 134 -0.48 -3.47 5.56
CA ILE A 134 -0.36 -4.04 4.21
C ILE A 134 0.76 -3.28 3.51
N CYS A 135 1.81 -3.99 3.11
CA CYS A 135 2.89 -3.39 2.34
C CYS A 135 3.23 -4.19 1.09
N TRP A 136 3.79 -3.54 0.08
CA TRP A 136 4.30 -4.29 -1.07
C TRP A 136 5.57 -5.08 -0.72
N ASP A 137 6.48 -4.45 0.03
CA ASP A 137 7.81 -4.98 0.34
C ASP A 137 8.30 -4.47 1.72
N THR A 138 9.36 -5.07 2.26
CA THR A 138 10.00 -4.61 3.52
C THR A 138 11.51 -4.85 3.51
N ASP A 139 12.27 -3.94 4.14
CA ASP A 139 13.71 -4.14 4.43
C ASP A 139 13.95 -4.65 5.86
N ILE A 140 12.88 -4.84 6.63
CA ILE A 140 12.97 -5.14 8.05
C ILE A 140 13.09 -6.64 8.21
N LEU A 141 14.27 -7.06 8.68
CA LEU A 141 14.61 -8.47 8.88
C LEU A 141 13.96 -9.00 10.17
N ASP A 142 13.95 -10.32 10.31
CA ASP A 142 13.54 -10.96 11.57
C ASP A 142 14.39 -10.45 12.75
N GLY A 143 13.73 -10.11 13.84
CA GLY A 143 14.34 -9.45 15.00
C GLY A 143 14.58 -7.94 14.84
N GLY A 144 14.29 -7.34 13.68
CA GLY A 144 14.43 -5.90 13.46
C GLY A 144 13.41 -5.08 14.27
N THR A 145 13.81 -3.89 14.72
CA THR A 145 12.93 -3.01 15.52
C THR A 145 12.26 -1.94 14.66
N ILE A 146 10.98 -1.68 14.95
CA ILE A 146 10.19 -0.60 14.37
C ILE A 146 9.72 0.31 15.49
N THR A 147 9.85 1.62 15.31
CA THR A 147 9.31 2.65 16.20
C THR A 147 8.07 3.28 15.59
N ASP A 148 7.06 3.58 16.42
CA ASP A 148 5.93 4.42 16.02
C ASP A 148 6.16 5.91 16.34
N VAL A 149 5.20 6.76 15.96
CA VAL A 149 5.22 8.22 16.25
C VAL A 149 5.21 8.57 17.73
N SER A 150 4.88 7.61 18.60
CA SER A 150 4.89 7.76 20.06
C SER A 150 6.14 7.13 20.69
N GLU A 151 7.17 6.86 19.89
CA GLU A 151 8.44 6.24 20.29
C GLU A 151 8.28 4.85 20.92
N LYS A 152 7.13 4.19 20.71
CA LYS A 152 6.96 2.80 21.12
C LYS A 152 7.67 1.90 20.13
N GLU A 153 8.36 0.90 20.66
CA GLU A 153 9.08 -0.09 19.86
C GLU A 153 8.31 -1.40 19.74
N ARG A 154 8.40 -2.02 18.57
CA ARG A 154 8.00 -3.41 18.33
C ARG A 154 9.07 -4.13 17.55
N THR A 155 9.19 -5.43 17.77
CA THR A 155 10.14 -6.29 17.07
C THR A 155 9.43 -7.08 15.97
N MET A 156 9.99 -7.06 14.76
CA MET A 156 9.56 -7.90 13.65
C MET A 156 9.85 -9.37 13.98
N LYS A 157 8.83 -10.22 13.83
CA LYS A 157 8.91 -11.66 13.92
C LYS A 157 8.44 -12.27 12.62
N ILE A 158 9.31 -13.02 11.95
CA ILE A 158 9.04 -13.66 10.67
C ILE A 158 8.98 -15.17 10.88
N THR A 159 7.88 -15.80 10.46
CA THR A 159 7.71 -17.26 10.46
C THR A 159 7.53 -17.73 9.03
N SER A 160 8.48 -18.53 8.54
CA SER A 160 8.48 -19.05 7.17
C SER A 160 7.25 -19.94 6.92
N SER A 161 6.73 -19.91 5.69
CA SER A 161 5.66 -20.81 5.24
C SER A 161 6.02 -22.29 5.36
N SER A 162 7.31 -22.64 5.26
CA SER A 162 7.83 -24.01 5.45
C SER A 162 7.62 -24.56 6.85
N ASP A 163 7.62 -23.68 7.85
CA ASP A 163 7.62 -24.06 9.27
C ASP A 163 6.19 -24.19 9.82
N LEU A 164 5.19 -23.89 8.98
CA LEU A 164 3.78 -23.97 9.32
C LEU A 164 3.19 -25.34 8.96
N ASN A 165 2.64 -26.01 9.97
CA ASN A 165 2.02 -27.34 9.87
C ASN A 165 0.53 -27.31 9.48
N ASN A 166 -0.02 -26.16 9.09
CA ASN A 166 -1.44 -26.01 8.74
C ASN A 166 -1.63 -25.84 7.21
N SER A 167 -2.88 -25.89 6.75
CA SER A 167 -3.25 -25.74 5.34
C SER A 167 -3.12 -24.31 4.82
N ASP A 168 -2.85 -23.34 5.70
CA ASP A 168 -2.86 -21.91 5.39
C ASP A 168 -1.43 -21.35 5.31
N LYS A 169 -0.61 -21.98 4.47
CA LYS A 169 0.85 -21.77 4.41
C LYS A 169 1.22 -20.50 3.65
N TYR A 170 1.58 -19.47 4.39
CA TYR A 170 2.29 -18.29 3.88
C TYR A 170 3.24 -17.80 4.98
N THR A 171 4.26 -17.07 4.58
CA THR A 171 5.23 -16.46 5.46
C THR A 171 4.53 -15.36 6.26
N LYS A 172 4.53 -15.50 7.58
CA LYS A 172 3.86 -14.57 8.49
C LYS A 172 4.85 -13.58 9.05
N TYR A 173 4.47 -12.30 9.02
CA TYR A 173 5.24 -11.21 9.58
C TYR A 173 4.40 -10.56 10.68
N PHE A 174 4.96 -10.40 11.88
CA PHE A 174 4.29 -9.76 12.99
C PHE A 174 5.17 -8.72 13.65
N LEU A 175 4.60 -7.58 14.02
CA LEU A 175 5.23 -6.66 14.98
C LEU A 175 4.78 -7.05 16.38
N ASP A 176 5.72 -7.61 17.13
CA ASP A 176 5.51 -8.13 18.47
C ASP A 176 6.05 -7.17 19.54
N ASP A 177 5.40 -7.15 20.68
CA ASP A 177 5.86 -6.47 21.89
C ASP A 177 5.67 -7.47 23.04
N PRO A 178 6.75 -7.95 23.69
CA PRO A 178 6.64 -8.90 24.79
C PRO A 178 5.75 -8.41 25.94
N ALA A 179 5.59 -7.09 26.11
CA ALA A 179 4.74 -6.49 27.13
C ALA A 179 3.26 -6.36 26.69
N SER A 180 2.93 -6.64 25.43
CA SER A 180 1.59 -6.50 24.87
C SER A 180 1.08 -7.82 24.28
N PRO A 181 -0.12 -8.29 24.66
CA PRO A 181 -0.73 -9.44 23.98
C PRO A 181 -1.17 -9.13 22.54
N LYS A 182 -1.25 -7.85 22.16
CA LYS A 182 -1.67 -7.42 20.83
C LYS A 182 -0.48 -7.53 19.87
N LYS A 183 -0.58 -8.41 18.89
CA LYS A 183 0.33 -8.46 17.74
C LYS A 183 -0.26 -7.71 16.55
N ILE A 184 0.60 -7.06 15.76
CA ILE A 184 0.21 -6.39 14.53
C ILE A 184 0.69 -7.25 13.37
N GLU A 185 -0.22 -7.76 12.56
CA GLU A 185 0.15 -8.58 11.39
C GLU A 185 0.61 -7.69 10.24
N VAL A 186 1.70 -8.06 9.59
CA VAL A 186 2.19 -7.38 8.38
C VAL A 186 1.98 -8.29 7.18
N PHE A 187 1.17 -7.86 6.23
CA PHE A 187 0.97 -8.53 4.96
C PHE A 187 1.94 -7.96 3.93
N VAL A 188 3.09 -8.62 3.75
CA VAL A 188 4.02 -8.34 2.66
C VAL A 188 3.45 -8.92 1.37
N LEU A 189 2.71 -8.11 0.60
CA LEU A 189 1.88 -8.56 -0.53
C LEU A 189 2.69 -9.35 -1.57
N LYS A 190 3.94 -8.98 -1.82
CA LYS A 190 4.77 -9.68 -2.81
C LYS A 190 4.94 -11.17 -2.48
N ASP A 191 5.18 -11.50 -1.21
CA ASP A 191 5.31 -12.88 -0.76
C ASP A 191 3.92 -13.51 -0.55
N TYR A 192 3.04 -12.76 0.11
CA TYR A 192 1.71 -13.19 0.46
C TYR A 192 0.89 -13.65 -0.75
N LEU A 193 0.87 -12.86 -1.83
CA LEU A 193 0.07 -13.18 -3.02
C LEU A 193 0.64 -14.35 -3.81
N LYS A 194 1.98 -14.46 -3.85
CA LYS A 194 2.67 -15.61 -4.46
C LYS A 194 2.31 -16.90 -3.74
N GLU A 195 2.41 -16.92 -2.42
CA GLU A 195 2.17 -18.13 -1.62
C GLU A 195 0.68 -18.48 -1.50
N LYS A 196 -0.20 -17.50 -1.29
CA LYS A 196 -1.64 -17.74 -1.07
C LYS A 196 -2.42 -18.07 -2.33
N ILE A 197 -2.09 -17.41 -3.44
CA ILE A 197 -2.92 -17.44 -4.66
C ILE A 197 -2.09 -17.51 -5.95
N GLY A 198 -0.78 -17.73 -5.86
CA GLY A 198 0.08 -17.97 -7.02
C GLY A 198 0.30 -16.76 -7.92
N ILE A 199 0.07 -15.54 -7.43
CA ILE A 199 0.27 -14.33 -8.24
C ILE A 199 1.74 -13.92 -8.20
N GLU A 200 2.37 -13.90 -9.37
CA GLU A 200 3.72 -13.36 -9.56
C GLU A 200 3.73 -12.29 -10.66
N PHE A 201 4.28 -11.12 -10.33
CA PHE A 201 4.38 -10.02 -11.28
C PHE A 201 5.59 -10.23 -12.20
N ARG A 202 5.40 -10.10 -13.51
CA ARG A 202 6.41 -10.26 -14.56
C ARG A 202 6.54 -9.01 -15.42
N PRO A 203 7.68 -8.77 -16.09
CA PRO A 203 7.79 -7.67 -17.05
C PRO A 203 6.65 -7.69 -18.07
N ARG A 204 6.05 -6.53 -18.35
CA ARG A 204 4.90 -6.37 -19.26
C ARG A 204 5.16 -6.88 -20.68
N THR A 205 6.41 -6.92 -21.11
CA THR A 205 6.84 -7.39 -22.45
C THR A 205 6.95 -8.91 -22.58
N ALA A 206 6.76 -9.69 -21.51
CA ALA A 206 6.62 -11.14 -21.64
C ALA A 206 5.29 -11.42 -22.36
N THR A 207 5.37 -11.86 -23.60
CA THR A 207 4.24 -12.12 -24.50
C THR A 207 3.21 -13.01 -23.82
N THR A 208 1.96 -12.54 -23.75
CA THR A 208 0.81 -13.39 -23.43
C THR A 208 0.68 -14.39 -24.58
N SER A 209 1.19 -15.60 -24.39
CA SER A 209 0.79 -16.75 -25.20
C SER A 209 -0.68 -17.00 -24.91
N SER A 210 -1.54 -16.44 -25.77
CA SER A 210 -2.94 -16.82 -25.88
C SER A 210 -3.00 -18.30 -26.27
N ASN A 211 -3.21 -19.19 -25.30
CA ASN A 211 -3.74 -20.51 -25.61
C ASN A 211 -5.25 -20.36 -25.75
N SER A 212 -5.68 -20.15 -27.00
CA SER A 212 -6.98 -20.57 -27.48
C SER A 212 -7.05 -22.10 -27.46
N GLY A 213 -7.93 -22.64 -26.61
CA GLY A 213 -8.33 -24.04 -26.56
C GLY A 213 -9.72 -24.13 -25.98
#